data_AF-A0A8H5ERH9-F1
#
_entry.id   AF-A0A8H5ERH9-F1
#
_cell.length_a   1.000
_cell.length_b   1.000
_cell.length_c   1.000
_cell.angle_alpha   90.00
_cell.angle_beta   90.00
_cell.angle_gamma   90.00
#
_symmetry.space_group_name_H-M   'P 1'
#
loop_
_entity.id
_entity.type
_entity.pdbx_description
1 polymer ?
#
loop_
_entity_poly.entity_id
_entity_poly.type
_entity_poly.pdbx_seq_one_letter_code
_entity_poly.pdbx_strand_id
1 'polypeptide(L)'
;MSVNRTSAAIKQVVANGKFKFDQSKYFPLEQSPESFEFEFKLRQLIQVCSPIAKALTCLEANNVNLADVWVYWHAVIFSIEKVLANKFPLDAKNKILSVLNHRHKQLFEPNGRLYNPAYLVAAFLNPAYLNSDLFRDADINSEQPLSADIIQKLESASICHPRTFYGILAYLLELGSNEVEYGGLDFFTKWRGRASAFKETLKNELLTYAQGRFPFNLPFERGASTTLVIQWWKSCICENIYILPYLAVKLYSIRINSMEEERTGSTFTWMTPAVRNRLSVEMKGSKTQIHRYYQTQEACESGKKTEQKKQKKFTNVKNSFYRMSKSSCEQVSREMEEAELDDSWLDENAEVIPSNPTSLLSAAKFVDPEAYKLVSLLSETDPSHTPKLTGAASAASIPTTASAEAVDTNYSIDDMTF
;
A
#
# COMPACT_ATOMS: atom_id res chain seq x y z
N MET A 1 14.89 -9.78 -12.53
CA MET A 1 15.40 -11.17 -12.44
C MET A 1 15.79 -11.83 -13.78
N SER A 2 15.69 -11.14 -14.93
CA SER A 2 16.31 -11.57 -16.21
C SER A 2 17.85 -11.61 -16.11
N VAL A 3 18.42 -10.60 -15.44
CA VAL A 3 19.86 -10.42 -15.23
C VAL A 3 20.56 -11.62 -14.57
N ASN A 4 19.95 -12.26 -13.57
CA ASN A 4 20.53 -13.46 -12.94
C ASN A 4 20.62 -14.64 -13.91
N ARG A 5 19.66 -14.77 -14.83
CA ARG A 5 19.64 -15.84 -15.84
C ARG A 5 20.69 -15.61 -16.92
N THR A 6 21.01 -14.36 -17.21
CA THR A 6 22.00 -13.96 -18.21
C THR A 6 23.37 -13.65 -17.63
N SER A 7 23.59 -13.84 -16.31
CA SER A 7 24.83 -13.44 -15.64
C SER A 7 26.09 -14.06 -16.26
N ALA A 8 26.03 -15.34 -16.64
CA ALA A 8 27.14 -16.02 -17.31
C ALA A 8 27.48 -15.40 -18.68
N ALA A 9 26.46 -15.00 -19.44
CA ALA A 9 26.63 -14.31 -20.72
C ALA A 9 27.27 -12.92 -20.52
N ILE A 10 26.82 -12.19 -19.49
CA ILE A 10 27.34 -10.86 -19.18
C ILE A 10 28.82 -10.93 -18.74
N LYS A 11 29.20 -11.94 -17.93
CA LYS A 11 30.60 -12.17 -17.53
C LYS A 11 31.56 -12.24 -18.71
N GLN A 12 31.15 -12.93 -19.77
CA GLN A 12 31.96 -13.13 -20.97
C GLN A 12 32.16 -11.82 -21.74
N VAL A 13 31.12 -10.98 -21.82
CA VAL A 13 31.20 -9.67 -22.49
C VAL A 13 32.15 -8.75 -21.74
N VAL A 14 32.07 -8.71 -20.40
CA VAL A 14 32.94 -7.89 -19.56
C VAL A 14 34.40 -8.35 -19.64
N ALA A 15 34.67 -9.66 -19.60
CA ALA A 15 36.03 -10.20 -19.66
C ALA A 15 36.70 -10.00 -21.03
N ASN A 16 35.96 -10.14 -22.14
CA ASN A 16 36.56 -10.17 -23.48
C ASN A 16 36.52 -8.82 -24.20
N GLY A 17 35.76 -7.83 -23.71
CA GLY A 17 35.58 -6.52 -24.36
C GLY A 17 34.95 -6.56 -25.76
N LYS A 18 34.51 -7.73 -26.25
CA LYS A 18 33.90 -7.96 -27.57
C LYS A 18 32.76 -8.97 -27.49
N PHE A 19 31.69 -8.71 -28.25
CA PHE A 19 30.46 -9.51 -28.27
C PHE A 19 30.53 -10.56 -29.40
N LYS A 20 30.81 -11.83 -29.09
CA LYS A 20 30.61 -12.96 -30.03
C LYS A 20 30.02 -14.16 -29.30
N PHE A 21 28.73 -14.42 -29.54
CA PHE A 21 28.06 -15.64 -29.10
C PHE A 21 28.12 -16.65 -30.24
N ASP A 22 28.92 -17.70 -30.10
CA ASP A 22 28.75 -18.87 -30.97
C ASP A 22 28.64 -20.18 -30.18
N GLN A 23 29.35 -20.36 -29.05
CA GLN A 23 29.24 -21.62 -28.29
C GLN A 23 29.48 -21.43 -26.79
N SER A 24 28.42 -21.19 -26.03
CA SER A 24 28.46 -21.07 -24.55
C SER A 24 28.67 -22.41 -23.82
N LYS A 25 28.77 -23.53 -24.55
CA LYS A 25 28.86 -24.88 -23.98
C LYS A 25 30.30 -25.38 -23.71
N TYR A 26 31.35 -24.60 -24.04
CA TYR A 26 32.73 -25.12 -24.07
C TYR A 26 33.78 -24.44 -23.19
N PHE A 27 33.45 -23.41 -22.39
CA PHE A 27 34.51 -22.60 -21.76
C PHE A 27 34.45 -22.58 -20.23
N PRO A 28 35.57 -22.90 -19.53
CA PRO A 28 35.69 -22.69 -18.09
C PRO A 28 35.64 -21.20 -17.77
N LEU A 29 34.96 -20.86 -16.67
CA LEU A 29 34.94 -19.51 -16.10
C LEU A 29 36.32 -19.20 -15.50
N GLU A 30 37.25 -18.66 -16.27
CA GLU A 30 38.34 -17.89 -15.67
C GLU A 30 37.73 -16.61 -15.10
N GLN A 31 37.61 -16.55 -13.78
CA GLN A 31 37.12 -15.36 -13.07
C GLN A 31 38.23 -14.32 -13.08
N SER A 32 38.17 -13.37 -14.01
CA SER A 32 38.99 -12.17 -13.90
C SER A 32 38.56 -11.33 -12.68
N PRO A 33 39.47 -10.58 -12.03
CA PRO A 33 39.11 -9.67 -10.95
C PRO A 33 37.99 -8.69 -11.32
N GLU A 34 37.99 -8.19 -12.56
CA GLU A 34 36.99 -7.27 -13.10
C GLU A 34 35.62 -7.94 -13.25
N SER A 35 35.59 -9.19 -13.72
CA SER A 35 34.36 -9.98 -13.83
C SER A 35 33.74 -10.25 -12.46
N PHE A 36 34.57 -10.51 -11.45
CA PHE A 36 34.12 -10.66 -10.07
C PHE A 36 33.58 -9.34 -9.49
N GLU A 37 34.28 -8.22 -9.69
CA GLU A 37 33.83 -6.91 -9.22
C GLU A 37 32.49 -6.51 -9.86
N PHE A 38 32.36 -6.73 -11.17
CA PHE A 38 31.11 -6.49 -11.88
C PHE A 38 29.97 -7.35 -11.31
N GLU A 39 30.18 -8.65 -11.13
CA GLU A 39 29.17 -9.54 -10.55
C GLU A 39 28.78 -9.11 -9.13
N PHE A 40 29.76 -8.70 -8.32
CA PHE A 40 29.53 -8.20 -6.98
C PHE A 40 28.62 -6.96 -6.99
N LYS A 41 28.94 -5.94 -7.82
CA LYS A 41 28.12 -4.73 -7.98
C LYS A 41 26.73 -5.04 -8.54
N LEU A 42 26.62 -6.00 -9.46
CA LEU A 42 25.35 -6.43 -10.03
C LEU A 42 24.44 -7.09 -8.97
N ARG A 43 25.02 -7.93 -8.11
CA ARG A 43 24.29 -8.54 -6.99
C ARG A 43 23.78 -7.48 -6.01
N GLN A 44 24.60 -6.46 -5.72
CA GLN A 44 24.19 -5.33 -4.88
C GLN A 44 22.98 -4.59 -5.45
N LEU A 45 23.01 -4.28 -6.76
CA LEU A 45 21.89 -3.66 -7.45
C LEU A 45 20.62 -4.52 -7.35
N ILE A 46 20.74 -5.83 -7.61
CA ILE A 46 19.60 -6.76 -7.51
C ILE A 46 19.03 -6.80 -6.09
N GLN A 47 19.88 -6.78 -5.06
CA GLN A 47 19.44 -6.78 -3.66
C GLN A 47 18.65 -5.52 -3.32
N VAL A 48 19.07 -4.34 -3.78
CA VAL A 48 18.37 -3.07 -3.56
C VAL A 48 17.05 -3.01 -4.34
N CYS A 49 17.03 -3.48 -5.59
CA CYS A 49 15.82 -3.44 -6.42
C CYS A 49 14.81 -4.55 -6.08
N SER A 50 15.23 -5.64 -5.42
CA SER A 50 14.34 -6.78 -5.18
C SER A 50 13.12 -6.46 -4.31
N PRO A 51 13.22 -5.69 -3.20
CA PRO A 51 12.05 -5.28 -2.43
C PRO A 51 11.04 -4.49 -3.27
N ILE A 52 11.52 -3.55 -4.10
CA ILE A 52 10.69 -2.73 -4.99
C ILE A 52 9.93 -3.62 -5.97
N ALA A 53 10.64 -4.53 -6.65
CA ALA A 53 10.03 -5.45 -7.61
C ALA A 53 8.96 -6.35 -6.95
N LYS A 54 9.22 -6.85 -5.73
CA LYS A 54 8.24 -7.64 -4.97
C LYS A 54 7.01 -6.81 -4.62
N ALA A 55 7.19 -5.57 -4.13
CA ALA A 55 6.08 -4.67 -3.82
C ALA A 55 5.22 -4.38 -5.05
N LEU A 56 5.84 -4.04 -6.18
CA LEU A 56 5.11 -3.79 -7.43
C LEU A 56 4.26 -4.99 -7.83
N THR A 57 4.82 -6.20 -7.80
CA THR A 57 4.05 -7.42 -8.10
C THR A 57 2.88 -7.64 -7.12
N CYS A 58 3.04 -7.23 -5.86
CA CYS A 58 1.96 -7.29 -4.87
C CYS A 58 0.91 -6.21 -5.14
N LEU A 59 1.32 -4.98 -5.46
CA LEU A 59 0.46 -3.83 -5.78
C LEU A 59 -0.33 -4.01 -7.09
N GLU A 60 0.19 -4.80 -8.04
CA GLU A 60 -0.49 -5.19 -9.28
C GLU A 60 -1.54 -6.31 -9.09
N ALA A 61 -1.72 -6.82 -7.86
CA ALA A 61 -2.78 -7.78 -7.60
C ALA A 61 -4.15 -7.08 -7.64
N ASN A 62 -5.18 -7.81 -8.09
CA ASN A 62 -6.55 -7.28 -8.26
C ASN A 62 -7.25 -6.92 -6.93
N ASN A 63 -6.63 -7.28 -5.81
CA ASN A 63 -7.24 -7.26 -4.49
C ASN A 63 -6.40 -6.45 -3.51
N VAL A 64 -5.79 -5.39 -4.03
CA VAL A 64 -4.98 -4.43 -3.28
C VAL A 64 -5.81 -3.20 -3.00
N ASN A 65 -5.63 -2.61 -1.83
CA ASN A 65 -6.30 -1.38 -1.40
C ASN A 65 -5.29 -0.32 -0.94
N LEU A 66 -5.80 0.85 -0.55
CA LEU A 66 -4.98 1.98 -0.09
C LEU A 66 -4.09 1.63 1.12
N ALA A 67 -4.57 0.81 2.05
CA ALA A 67 -3.77 0.39 3.21
C ALA A 67 -2.54 -0.43 2.79
N ASP A 68 -2.66 -1.23 1.74
CA ASP A 68 -1.56 -2.04 1.23
C ASP A 68 -0.45 -1.19 0.61
N VAL A 69 -0.78 -0.04 0.01
CA VAL A 69 0.22 0.91 -0.50
C VAL A 69 1.07 1.43 0.66
N TRP A 70 0.43 1.86 1.74
CA TRP A 70 1.12 2.30 2.96
C TRP A 70 2.05 1.21 3.50
N VAL A 71 1.51 0.00 3.70
CA VAL A 71 2.26 -1.12 4.29
C VAL A 71 3.40 -1.59 3.38
N TYR A 72 3.17 -1.74 2.08
CA TYR A 72 4.21 -2.22 1.16
C TYR A 72 5.31 -1.19 0.94
N TRP A 73 4.99 0.11 0.88
CA TRP A 73 6.02 1.15 0.80
C TRP A 73 6.97 1.08 2.00
N HIS A 74 6.41 1.05 3.21
CA HIS A 74 7.22 0.95 4.43
C HIS A 74 8.01 -0.36 4.51
N ALA A 75 7.43 -1.47 4.05
CA ALA A 75 8.16 -2.74 3.94
C ALA A 75 9.34 -2.64 2.96
N VAL A 76 9.18 -1.95 1.82
CA VAL A 76 10.25 -1.74 0.83
C VAL A 76 11.40 -0.94 1.41
N ILE A 77 11.12 0.23 1.97
CA ILE A 77 12.18 1.15 2.43
C ILE A 77 13.00 0.53 3.56
N PHE A 78 12.36 -0.12 4.55
CA PHE A 78 13.08 -0.77 5.64
C PHE A 78 13.82 -2.04 5.17
N SER A 79 13.31 -2.72 4.14
CA SER A 79 14.08 -3.82 3.50
C SER A 79 15.34 -3.31 2.84
N ILE A 80 15.25 -2.18 2.12
CA ILE A 80 16.40 -1.60 1.45
C ILE A 80 17.39 -1.11 2.49
N GLU A 81 16.95 -0.44 3.56
CA GLU A 81 17.82 -0.04 4.67
C GLU A 81 18.58 -1.23 5.28
N LYS A 82 17.88 -2.35 5.54
CA LYS A 82 18.50 -3.61 5.99
C LYS A 82 19.50 -4.16 4.98
N VAL A 83 19.22 -4.08 3.68
CA VAL A 83 20.17 -4.47 2.61
C VAL A 83 21.40 -3.57 2.62
N LEU A 84 21.22 -2.25 2.79
CA LEU A 84 22.30 -1.26 2.81
C LEU A 84 23.19 -1.38 4.05
N ALA A 85 22.78 -2.08 5.10
CA ALA A 85 23.67 -2.43 6.22
C ALA A 85 24.88 -3.28 5.78
N ASN A 86 24.78 -3.99 4.64
CA ASN A 86 25.88 -4.74 4.06
C ASN A 86 26.98 -3.84 3.47
N LYS A 87 27.98 -4.46 2.82
CA LYS A 87 29.17 -3.81 2.23
C LYS A 87 28.86 -2.97 0.98
N PHE A 88 28.02 -1.94 1.07
CA PHE A 88 27.84 -0.95 -0.01
C PHE A 88 28.84 0.22 0.14
N PRO A 89 29.28 0.84 -0.96
CA PRO A 89 30.00 2.10 -0.92
C PRO A 89 29.18 3.19 -0.21
N LEU A 90 29.82 4.00 0.63
CA LEU A 90 29.12 5.02 1.44
C LEU A 90 28.36 6.03 0.57
N ASP A 91 28.97 6.49 -0.54
CA ASP A 91 28.33 7.39 -1.49
C ASP A 91 27.04 6.79 -2.09
N ALA A 92 27.08 5.51 -2.47
CA ALA A 92 25.91 4.82 -2.99
C ALA A 92 24.81 4.66 -1.92
N LYS A 93 25.18 4.34 -0.67
CA LYS A 93 24.22 4.28 0.45
C LYS A 93 23.50 5.62 0.63
N ASN A 94 24.26 6.70 0.69
CA ASN A 94 23.72 8.04 0.91
C ASN A 94 22.79 8.47 -0.23
N LYS A 95 23.17 8.22 -1.49
CA LYS A 95 22.32 8.49 -2.65
C LYS A 95 21.02 7.69 -2.62
N ILE A 96 21.08 6.40 -2.32
CA ILE A 96 19.88 5.55 -2.23
C ILE A 96 18.96 6.03 -1.10
N LEU A 97 19.51 6.28 0.10
CA LEU A 97 18.72 6.80 1.22
C LEU A 97 18.10 8.16 0.91
N SER A 98 18.83 9.06 0.23
CA SER A 98 18.31 10.35 -0.22
C SER A 98 17.11 10.18 -1.14
N VAL A 99 17.19 9.28 -2.13
CA VAL A 99 16.07 8.99 -3.04
C VAL A 99 14.87 8.39 -2.29
N LEU A 100 15.10 7.46 -1.37
CA LEU A 100 14.02 6.85 -0.59
C LEU A 100 13.32 7.87 0.31
N ASN A 101 14.08 8.72 1.01
CA ASN A 101 13.53 9.78 1.83
C ASN A 101 12.77 10.78 0.96
N HIS A 102 13.33 11.24 -0.15
CA HIS A 102 12.65 12.15 -1.09
C HIS A 102 11.31 11.59 -1.56
N ARG A 103 11.28 10.32 -2.02
CA ARG A 103 10.03 9.67 -2.43
C ARG A 103 9.04 9.48 -1.30
N HIS A 104 9.51 9.17 -0.10
CA HIS A 104 8.65 9.10 1.08
C HIS A 104 8.00 10.45 1.36
N LYS A 105 8.78 11.55 1.37
CA LYS A 105 8.24 12.91 1.54
C LYS A 105 7.19 13.24 0.49
N GLN A 106 7.48 12.93 -0.78
CA GLN A 106 6.55 13.20 -1.88
C GLN A 106 5.19 12.50 -1.72
N LEU A 107 5.13 11.32 -1.10
CA LEU A 107 3.92 10.52 -0.97
C LEU A 107 3.16 10.74 0.35
N PHE A 108 3.87 11.02 1.45
CA PHE A 108 3.31 10.94 2.80
C PHE A 108 3.52 12.18 3.66
N GLU A 109 4.23 13.20 3.19
CA GLU A 109 4.32 14.48 3.89
C GLU A 109 3.41 15.54 3.22
N PRO A 110 2.74 16.43 3.96
CA PRO A 110 1.76 17.39 3.42
C PRO A 110 2.23 18.24 2.25
N ASN A 111 3.52 18.59 2.22
CA ASN A 111 4.14 19.40 1.15
C ASN A 111 4.58 18.57 -0.07
N GLY A 112 4.35 17.26 -0.04
CA GLY A 112 4.69 16.34 -1.11
C GLY A 112 3.78 16.50 -2.32
N ARG A 113 4.37 16.54 -3.52
CA ARG A 113 3.63 16.64 -4.80
C ARG A 113 2.58 15.54 -5.00
N LEU A 114 2.78 14.36 -4.42
CA LEU A 114 1.91 13.19 -4.54
C LEU A 114 1.25 12.84 -3.20
N TYR A 115 1.23 13.78 -2.26
CA TYR A 115 0.73 13.56 -0.91
C TYR A 115 -0.73 13.12 -0.95
N ASN A 116 -1.02 11.99 -0.31
CA ASN A 116 -2.39 11.55 -0.12
C ASN A 116 -2.56 10.86 1.25
N PRO A 117 -3.23 11.51 2.22
CA PRO A 117 -3.45 10.93 3.55
C PRO A 117 -4.37 9.70 3.52
N ALA A 118 -5.09 9.45 2.41
CA ALA A 118 -5.97 8.29 2.27
C ALA A 118 -5.22 6.96 2.48
N TYR A 119 -3.93 6.89 2.15
CA TYR A 119 -3.11 5.68 2.38
C TYR A 119 -2.96 5.37 3.88
N LEU A 120 -2.59 6.38 4.68
CA LEU A 120 -2.46 6.26 6.14
C LEU A 120 -3.82 5.98 6.78
N VAL A 121 -4.85 6.74 6.39
CA VAL A 121 -6.20 6.60 6.92
C VAL A 121 -6.76 5.21 6.63
N ALA A 122 -6.61 4.71 5.40
CA ALA A 122 -7.01 3.35 5.08
C ALA A 122 -6.23 2.33 5.91
N ALA A 123 -4.92 2.50 6.10
CA ALA A 123 -4.13 1.60 6.95
C ALA A 123 -4.65 1.57 8.39
N PHE A 124 -4.96 2.73 8.98
CA PHE A 124 -5.51 2.83 10.33
C PHE A 124 -6.92 2.23 10.43
N LEU A 125 -7.77 2.45 9.42
CA LEU A 125 -9.11 1.88 9.30
C LEU A 125 -9.11 0.40 8.89
N ASN A 126 -7.95 -0.26 8.84
CA ASN A 126 -7.90 -1.70 8.69
C ASN A 126 -8.02 -2.38 10.06
N PRO A 127 -9.08 -3.18 10.30
CA PRO A 127 -9.25 -3.84 11.60
C PRO A 127 -8.10 -4.79 11.95
N ALA A 128 -7.37 -5.29 10.95
CA ALA A 128 -6.20 -6.14 11.18
C ALA A 128 -4.98 -5.38 11.76
N TYR A 129 -4.95 -4.05 11.66
CA TYR A 129 -3.82 -3.21 12.07
C TYR A 129 -4.12 -2.37 13.32
N LEU A 130 -5.37 -2.28 13.74
CA LEU A 130 -5.81 -1.48 14.88
C LEU A 130 -5.00 -1.76 16.17
N ASN A 131 -4.78 -3.04 16.47
CA ASN A 131 -4.02 -3.49 17.65
C ASN A 131 -2.59 -3.92 17.30
N SER A 132 -2.07 -3.45 16.17
CA SER A 132 -0.70 -3.79 15.75
C SER A 132 0.30 -2.75 16.20
N ASP A 133 1.56 -3.17 16.27
CA ASP A 133 2.75 -2.35 16.48
C ASP A 133 3.15 -1.53 15.23
N LEU A 134 2.30 -1.49 14.20
CA LEU A 134 2.62 -0.87 12.92
C LEU A 134 2.85 0.64 13.05
N PHE A 135 2.02 1.33 13.83
CA PHE A 135 2.01 2.79 13.89
C PHE A 135 2.94 3.30 15.00
N ARG A 136 3.57 4.44 14.74
CA ARG A 136 4.25 5.24 15.74
C ARG A 136 3.55 6.59 15.85
N ASP A 137 3.45 7.09 17.07
CA ASP A 137 2.82 8.37 17.30
C ASP A 137 3.75 9.50 16.87
N ALA A 138 3.39 10.16 15.77
CA ALA A 138 4.11 11.29 15.21
C ALA A 138 3.13 12.30 14.59
N ASP A 139 3.52 13.57 14.59
CA ASP A 139 2.73 14.64 13.98
C ASP A 139 2.69 14.44 12.47
N ILE A 140 1.48 14.26 11.91
CA ILE A 140 1.26 14.12 10.46
C ILE A 140 1.66 15.42 9.74
N ASN A 141 1.37 16.57 10.35
CA ASN A 141 1.87 17.86 9.90
C ASN A 141 2.86 18.42 10.92
N SER A 142 4.15 18.34 10.61
CA SER A 142 5.21 18.88 11.49
C SER A 142 5.18 20.41 11.60
N GLU A 143 4.54 21.12 10.67
CA GLU A 143 4.40 22.59 10.72
C GLU A 143 3.30 23.04 11.69
N GLN A 144 2.36 22.14 12.01
CA GLN A 144 1.23 22.39 12.90
C GLN A 144 1.15 21.24 13.92
N PRO A 145 2.07 21.21 14.89
CA PRO A 145 2.09 20.15 15.90
C PRO A 145 0.84 20.22 16.77
N LEU A 146 0.36 19.05 17.21
CA LEU A 146 -0.82 18.98 18.05
C LEU A 146 -0.51 19.53 19.45
N SER A 147 -1.47 20.24 20.05
CA SER A 147 -1.29 20.81 21.39
C SER A 147 -1.19 19.71 22.47
N ALA A 148 -0.38 19.97 23.49
CA ALA A 148 -0.15 19.02 24.59
C ALA A 148 -1.45 18.66 25.33
N ASP A 149 -2.37 19.62 25.47
CA ASP A 149 -3.65 19.41 26.15
C ASP A 149 -4.54 18.42 25.39
N ILE A 150 -4.57 18.49 24.05
CA ILE A 150 -5.35 17.55 23.23
C ILE A 150 -4.72 16.15 23.31
N ILE A 151 -3.39 16.06 23.28
CA ILE A 151 -2.67 14.80 23.42
C ILE A 151 -3.02 14.14 24.76
N GLN A 152 -2.91 14.88 25.87
CA GLN A 152 -3.21 14.36 27.20
C GLN A 152 -4.67 13.87 27.31
N LYS A 153 -5.62 14.58 26.72
CA LYS A 153 -7.02 14.17 26.68
C LYS A 153 -7.21 12.87 25.89
N LEU A 154 -6.60 12.74 24.70
CA LEU A 154 -6.67 11.51 23.91
C LEU A 154 -5.99 10.32 24.61
N GLU A 155 -4.88 10.56 25.30
CA GLU A 155 -4.21 9.55 26.12
C GLU A 155 -5.11 9.09 27.28
N SER A 156 -5.79 10.03 27.96
CA SER A 156 -6.76 9.70 29.01
C SER A 156 -7.95 8.87 28.48
N ALA A 157 -8.28 9.05 27.19
CA ALA A 157 -9.28 8.25 26.49
C ALA A 157 -8.73 6.89 25.98
N SER A 158 -7.54 6.49 26.42
CA SER A 158 -6.87 5.23 26.06
C SER A 158 -6.54 5.09 24.57
N ILE A 159 -6.23 6.20 23.88
CA ILE A 159 -5.79 6.19 22.48
C ILE A 159 -4.26 5.99 22.42
N CYS A 160 -3.81 4.94 21.71
CA CYS A 160 -2.40 4.57 21.64
C CYS A 160 -1.53 5.55 20.83
N HIS A 161 -2.11 6.18 19.80
CA HIS A 161 -1.40 7.11 18.89
C HIS A 161 -2.20 8.40 18.71
N PRO A 162 -2.20 9.31 19.71
CA PRO A 162 -2.99 10.54 19.71
C PRO A 162 -2.80 11.44 18.47
N ARG A 163 -1.57 11.66 18.03
CA ARG A 163 -1.25 12.56 16.91
C ARG A 163 -1.70 11.97 15.58
N THR A 164 -1.41 10.69 15.38
CA THR A 164 -1.87 9.95 14.20
C THR A 164 -3.39 9.89 14.14
N PHE A 165 -4.04 9.60 15.27
CA PHE A 165 -5.50 9.61 15.40
C PHE A 165 -6.09 10.97 15.01
N TYR A 166 -5.52 12.07 15.50
CA TYR A 166 -6.03 13.41 15.22
C TYR A 166 -5.95 13.77 13.74
N GLY A 167 -4.81 13.54 13.07
CA GLY A 167 -4.72 13.86 11.64
C GLY A 167 -5.60 12.95 10.77
N ILE A 168 -5.86 11.71 11.21
CA ILE A 168 -6.85 10.84 10.57
C ILE A 168 -8.27 11.39 10.73
N LEU A 169 -8.63 11.86 11.93
CA LEU A 169 -9.91 12.49 12.19
C LEU A 169 -10.09 13.74 11.31
N ALA A 170 -9.07 14.60 11.23
CA ALA A 170 -9.07 15.79 10.38
C ALA A 170 -9.40 15.45 8.91
N TYR A 171 -8.70 14.46 8.35
CA TYR A 171 -8.96 14.02 6.99
C TYR A 171 -10.35 13.41 6.80
N LEU A 172 -10.82 12.59 7.74
CA LEU A 172 -12.16 11.99 7.66
C LEU A 172 -13.27 13.04 7.77
N LEU A 173 -13.06 14.11 8.54
CA LEU A 173 -13.99 15.23 8.63
C LEU A 173 -14.04 16.01 7.32
N GLU A 174 -12.89 16.25 6.67
CA GLU A 174 -12.85 16.89 5.36
C GLU A 174 -13.55 16.02 4.30
N LEU A 175 -13.19 14.74 4.23
CA LEU A 175 -13.81 13.77 3.30
C LEU A 175 -15.32 13.70 3.53
N GLY A 176 -15.76 13.58 4.79
CA GLY A 176 -17.16 13.53 5.17
C GLY A 176 -17.93 14.80 4.84
N SER A 177 -17.34 15.98 5.09
CA SER A 177 -17.95 17.27 4.76
C SER A 177 -18.16 17.41 3.25
N ASN A 178 -17.18 16.99 2.45
CA ASN A 178 -17.30 16.94 1.00
C ASN A 178 -18.44 16.00 0.54
N GLU A 179 -18.65 14.86 1.20
CA GLU A 179 -19.79 13.98 0.91
C GLU A 179 -21.15 14.59 1.30
N VAL A 180 -21.20 15.36 2.38
CA VAL A 180 -22.45 16.02 2.82
C VAL A 180 -22.85 17.13 1.85
N GLU A 181 -21.88 17.91 1.36
CA GLU A 181 -22.14 19.02 0.47
C GLU A 181 -22.35 18.56 -0.98
N TYR A 182 -21.45 17.72 -1.49
CA TYR A 182 -21.36 17.36 -2.91
C TYR A 182 -21.69 15.90 -3.21
N GLY A 183 -21.84 15.04 -2.20
CA GLY A 183 -22.12 13.63 -2.38
C GLY A 183 -23.56 13.35 -2.82
N GLY A 184 -23.74 12.21 -3.49
CA GLY A 184 -25.05 11.74 -3.99
C GLY A 184 -25.73 10.67 -3.14
N LEU A 185 -25.16 10.32 -1.97
CA LEU A 185 -25.71 9.29 -1.09
C LEU A 185 -26.68 9.91 -0.08
N ASP A 186 -27.92 9.44 -0.06
CA ASP A 186 -28.98 9.90 0.84
C ASP A 186 -28.60 9.84 2.33
N PHE A 187 -27.69 8.93 2.69
CA PHE A 187 -27.14 8.85 4.04
C PHE A 187 -26.38 10.11 4.46
N PHE A 188 -25.61 10.73 3.57
CA PHE A 188 -24.82 11.92 3.89
C PHE A 188 -25.65 13.20 3.76
N THR A 189 -26.60 13.26 2.84
CA THR A 189 -27.44 14.45 2.62
C THR A 189 -28.29 14.84 3.85
N LYS A 190 -28.65 13.86 4.70
CA LYS A 190 -29.37 14.12 5.96
C LYS A 190 -28.59 14.96 6.98
N TRP A 191 -27.27 15.08 6.82
CA TRP A 191 -26.38 15.85 7.67
C TRP A 191 -26.18 17.29 7.18
N ARG A 192 -26.76 17.68 6.04
CA ARG A 192 -26.67 19.04 5.53
C ARG A 192 -27.27 20.03 6.53
N GLY A 193 -26.50 21.07 6.86
CA GLY A 193 -26.86 22.04 7.91
C GLY A 193 -26.73 21.52 9.35
N ARG A 194 -26.15 20.32 9.57
CA ARG A 194 -25.92 19.70 10.88
C ARG A 194 -24.43 19.41 11.12
N ALA A 195 -23.59 20.38 10.78
CA ALA A 195 -22.13 20.29 10.84
C ALA A 195 -21.60 19.81 12.20
N SER A 196 -21.99 20.49 13.28
CA SER A 196 -21.53 20.18 14.65
C SER A 196 -21.89 18.75 15.07
N ALA A 197 -23.14 18.34 14.86
CA ALA A 197 -23.60 17.00 15.15
C ALA A 197 -22.87 15.93 14.31
N PHE A 198 -22.60 16.21 13.03
CA PHE A 198 -21.82 15.31 12.16
C PHE A 198 -20.39 15.12 12.70
N LYS A 199 -19.70 16.23 13.02
CA LYS A 199 -18.33 16.21 13.54
C LYS A 199 -18.24 15.42 14.85
N GLU A 200 -19.13 15.72 15.79
CA GLU A 200 -19.17 15.06 17.09
C GLU A 200 -19.46 13.56 16.95
N THR A 201 -20.43 13.20 16.10
CA THR A 201 -20.77 11.79 15.82
C THR A 201 -19.57 11.05 15.23
N LEU A 202 -18.93 11.61 14.20
CA LEU A 202 -17.78 10.97 13.56
C LEU A 202 -16.58 10.85 14.51
N LYS A 203 -16.31 11.87 15.34
CA LYS A 203 -15.28 11.85 16.39
C LYS A 203 -15.55 10.71 17.38
N ASN A 204 -16.77 10.60 17.88
CA ASN A 204 -17.16 9.57 18.85
C ASN A 204 -17.08 8.16 18.25
N GLU A 205 -17.48 8.00 16.98
CA GLU A 205 -17.35 6.72 16.27
C GLU A 205 -15.89 6.33 16.05
N LEU A 206 -15.04 7.27 15.62
CA LEU A 206 -13.62 7.00 15.44
C LEU A 206 -12.94 6.67 16.76
N LEU A 207 -13.30 7.35 17.85
CA LEU A 207 -12.83 7.02 19.21
C LEU A 207 -13.24 5.59 19.59
N THR A 208 -14.51 5.24 19.36
CA THR A 208 -15.05 3.90 19.63
C THR A 208 -14.33 2.83 18.81
N TYR A 209 -14.02 3.13 17.54
CA TYR A 209 -13.23 2.27 16.66
C TYR A 209 -11.81 2.11 17.19
N ALA A 210 -11.11 3.21 17.50
CA ALA A 210 -9.75 3.20 18.03
C ALA A 210 -9.62 2.42 19.35
N GLN A 211 -10.66 2.45 20.18
CA GLN A 211 -10.75 1.68 21.43
C GLN A 211 -11.16 0.21 21.22
N GLY A 212 -11.49 -0.20 19.98
CA GLY A 212 -11.96 -1.55 19.69
C GLY A 212 -13.27 -1.90 20.41
N ARG A 213 -14.18 -0.93 20.55
CA ARG A 213 -15.50 -1.09 21.19
C ARG A 213 -16.59 -1.37 20.16
N PHE A 214 -17.72 -1.92 20.60
CA PHE A 214 -18.88 -2.18 19.73
C PHE A 214 -19.36 -0.89 19.03
N PRO A 215 -19.71 -0.92 17.73
CA PRO A 215 -19.83 -2.08 16.84
C PRO A 215 -18.52 -2.53 16.16
N PHE A 216 -17.39 -1.91 16.48
CA PHE A 216 -16.10 -2.13 15.81
C PHE A 216 -15.23 -3.23 16.43
N ASN A 217 -15.77 -3.98 17.39
CA ASN A 217 -15.10 -5.09 18.07
C ASN A 217 -15.35 -6.46 17.40
N LEU A 218 -15.92 -6.46 16.19
CA LEU A 218 -16.19 -7.69 15.44
C LEU A 218 -14.89 -8.40 15.05
N PRO A 219 -14.83 -9.74 15.13
CA PRO A 219 -13.64 -10.48 14.77
C PRO A 219 -13.28 -10.27 13.30
N PHE A 220 -12.01 -10.03 13.02
CA PHE A 220 -11.49 -9.86 11.67
C PHE A 220 -10.25 -10.72 11.44
N GLU A 221 -10.26 -11.50 10.35
CA GLU A 221 -9.13 -12.37 10.03
C GLU A 221 -7.96 -11.59 9.42
N ARG A 222 -6.75 -11.84 9.94
CA ARG A 222 -5.53 -11.20 9.45
C ARG A 222 -5.18 -11.71 8.04
N GLY A 223 -4.97 -10.79 7.10
CA GLY A 223 -4.63 -11.11 5.70
C GLY A 223 -5.85 -11.35 4.79
N ALA A 224 -7.01 -10.90 5.25
CA ALA A 224 -8.24 -10.83 4.49
C ALA A 224 -8.09 -9.97 3.22
N SER A 225 -8.89 -10.29 2.21
CA SER A 225 -8.99 -9.55 0.96
C SER A 225 -9.57 -8.15 1.15
N THR A 226 -9.35 -7.24 0.21
CA THR A 226 -10.06 -5.94 0.17
C THR A 226 -11.58 -6.14 0.23
N THR A 227 -12.11 -7.17 -0.45
CA THR A 227 -13.53 -7.52 -0.38
C THR A 227 -13.98 -7.86 1.04
N LEU A 228 -13.18 -8.61 1.79
CA LEU A 228 -13.50 -8.96 3.17
C LEU A 228 -13.40 -7.75 4.11
N VAL A 229 -12.43 -6.84 3.90
CA VAL A 229 -12.37 -5.57 4.66
C VAL A 229 -13.65 -4.74 4.41
N ILE A 230 -14.07 -4.62 3.14
CA ILE A 230 -15.32 -3.93 2.78
C ILE A 230 -16.52 -4.62 3.41
N GLN A 231 -16.59 -5.95 3.39
CA GLN A 231 -17.67 -6.71 4.00
C GLN A 231 -17.73 -6.52 5.52
N TRP A 232 -16.58 -6.48 6.20
CA TRP A 232 -16.50 -6.18 7.62
C TRP A 232 -17.06 -4.79 7.91
N TRP A 233 -16.62 -3.77 7.18
CA TRP A 233 -17.17 -2.41 7.34
C TRP A 233 -18.67 -2.34 7.03
N LYS A 234 -19.15 -3.07 6.01
CA LYS A 234 -20.58 -3.19 5.72
C LYS A 234 -21.36 -3.87 6.84
N SER A 235 -20.77 -4.83 7.55
CA SER A 235 -21.42 -5.46 8.70
C SER A 235 -21.59 -4.50 9.90
N CYS A 236 -20.75 -3.47 9.99
CA CYS A 236 -20.87 -2.40 10.97
C CYS A 236 -21.95 -1.36 10.60
N ILE A 237 -22.49 -1.39 9.38
CA ILE A 237 -23.61 -0.52 8.97
C ILE A 237 -24.90 -1.10 9.57
N CYS A 238 -25.20 -0.70 10.80
CA CYS A 238 -26.49 -0.95 11.44
C CYS A 238 -27.37 0.30 11.36
N GLU A 239 -28.61 0.12 10.90
CA GLU A 239 -29.69 1.12 10.91
C GLU A 239 -29.35 2.48 10.27
N ASN A 240 -28.31 2.56 9.44
CA ASN A 240 -27.84 3.82 8.84
C ASN A 240 -27.58 4.90 9.91
N ILE A 241 -27.04 4.52 11.07
CA ILE A 241 -26.70 5.46 12.16
C ILE A 241 -25.25 5.92 12.04
N TYR A 242 -24.34 4.98 11.77
CA TYR A 242 -22.90 5.23 11.83
C TYR A 242 -22.33 5.82 10.55
N ILE A 243 -21.52 6.89 10.66
CA ILE A 243 -20.88 7.60 9.55
C ILE A 243 -19.59 6.91 9.10
N LEU A 244 -18.74 6.51 10.05
CA LEU A 244 -17.40 5.96 9.83
C LEU A 244 -17.41 4.74 8.89
N PRO A 245 -18.34 3.77 9.02
CA PRO A 245 -18.40 2.65 8.09
C PRO A 245 -18.61 3.04 6.62
N TYR A 246 -19.40 4.07 6.32
CA TYR A 246 -19.61 4.52 4.94
C TYR A 246 -18.34 5.13 4.36
N LEU A 247 -17.65 5.97 5.14
CA LEU A 247 -16.38 6.56 4.73
C LEU A 247 -15.32 5.48 4.52
N ALA A 248 -15.24 4.50 5.41
CA ALA A 248 -14.32 3.38 5.27
C ALA A 248 -14.63 2.54 4.01
N VAL A 249 -15.89 2.17 3.78
CA VAL A 249 -16.30 1.45 2.54
C VAL A 249 -15.91 2.25 1.30
N LYS A 250 -16.11 3.57 1.32
CA LYS A 250 -15.72 4.45 0.20
C LYS A 250 -14.21 4.40 -0.04
N LEU A 251 -13.40 4.60 1.00
CA LEU A 251 -11.94 4.54 0.90
C LEU A 251 -11.45 3.18 0.37
N TYR A 252 -11.99 2.08 0.88
CA TYR A 252 -11.62 0.73 0.44
C TYR A 252 -12.15 0.36 -0.95
N SER A 253 -13.10 1.12 -1.50
CA SER A 253 -13.59 0.94 -2.88
C SER A 253 -12.68 1.61 -3.92
N ILE A 254 -11.72 2.44 -3.49
CA ILE A 254 -10.74 3.07 -4.38
C ILE A 254 -9.78 2.01 -4.93
N ARG A 255 -9.61 2.00 -6.25
CA ARG A 255 -8.63 1.15 -6.93
C ARG A 255 -7.29 1.87 -6.97
N ILE A 256 -6.24 1.18 -6.52
CA ILE A 256 -4.90 1.76 -6.40
C ILE A 256 -4.03 1.62 -7.65
N ASN A 257 -4.44 0.78 -8.61
CA ASN A 257 -3.73 0.60 -9.86
C ASN A 257 -4.73 0.67 -11.03
N SER A 258 -4.27 1.23 -12.15
CA SER A 258 -4.93 1.14 -13.46
C SER A 258 -4.57 -0.16 -14.19
N MET A 259 -3.76 -1.03 -13.59
CA MET A 259 -3.27 -2.27 -14.21
C MET A 259 -4.38 -3.28 -14.52
N GLU A 260 -5.50 -3.27 -13.80
CA GLU A 260 -6.70 -4.02 -14.23
C GLU A 260 -7.21 -3.56 -15.61
N GLU A 261 -7.11 -2.25 -15.89
CA GLU A 261 -7.37 -1.68 -17.21
C GLU A 261 -6.22 -1.97 -18.19
N GLU A 262 -4.95 -1.95 -17.76
CA GLU A 262 -3.81 -2.31 -18.61
C GLU A 262 -3.88 -3.75 -19.12
N ARG A 263 -4.19 -4.73 -18.26
CA ARG A 263 -4.41 -6.13 -18.70
C ARG A 263 -5.56 -6.25 -19.69
N THR A 264 -6.49 -5.31 -19.61
CA THR A 264 -7.60 -5.19 -20.55
C THR A 264 -7.11 -4.60 -21.85
N GLY A 265 -6.23 -3.59 -21.80
CA GLY A 265 -5.38 -3.12 -22.91
C GLY A 265 -4.64 -4.26 -23.60
N SER A 266 -3.94 -5.12 -22.86
CA SER A 266 -3.26 -6.29 -23.44
C SER A 266 -4.26 -7.26 -24.09
N THR A 267 -5.44 -7.42 -23.48
CA THR A 267 -6.53 -8.22 -24.06
C THR A 267 -7.06 -7.59 -25.35
N PHE A 268 -7.18 -6.25 -25.41
CA PHE A 268 -7.53 -5.51 -26.62
C PHE A 268 -6.49 -5.76 -27.73
N THR A 269 -5.20 -5.69 -27.41
CA THR A 269 -4.11 -5.97 -28.36
C THR A 269 -4.16 -7.41 -28.85
N TRP A 270 -4.33 -8.38 -27.94
CA TRP A 270 -4.44 -9.79 -28.30
C TRP A 270 -5.67 -10.08 -29.19
N MET A 271 -6.82 -9.47 -28.89
CA MET A 271 -8.05 -9.66 -29.65
C MET A 271 -8.09 -8.86 -30.95
N THR A 272 -7.24 -7.84 -31.11
CA THR A 272 -7.15 -6.98 -32.29
C THR A 272 -5.70 -6.80 -32.75
N PRO A 273 -5.03 -7.89 -33.20
CA PRO A 273 -3.68 -7.77 -33.74
C PRO A 273 -3.68 -6.85 -34.97
N ALA A 274 -2.60 -6.07 -35.12
CA ALA A 274 -2.48 -4.97 -36.08
C ALA A 274 -2.85 -5.32 -37.55
N VAL A 275 -2.75 -6.60 -37.92
CA VAL A 275 -2.93 -7.07 -39.30
C VAL A 275 -4.37 -7.55 -39.58
N ARG A 276 -5.20 -7.78 -38.55
CA ARG A 276 -6.57 -8.31 -38.74
C ARG A 276 -7.54 -7.74 -37.69
N ASN A 277 -8.08 -6.55 -37.99
CA ASN A 277 -9.51 -6.22 -37.95
C ASN A 277 -9.73 -4.71 -37.74
N ARG A 278 -10.48 -4.07 -38.65
CA ARG A 278 -11.11 -2.76 -38.44
C ARG A 278 -12.30 -2.90 -37.48
N LEU A 279 -12.07 -3.31 -36.24
CA LEU A 279 -13.11 -3.25 -35.20
C LEU A 279 -13.19 -1.81 -34.70
N SER A 280 -14.41 -1.27 -34.66
CA SER A 280 -14.68 0.00 -34.00
C SER A 280 -14.30 -0.09 -32.52
N VAL A 281 -13.94 1.04 -31.91
CA VAL A 281 -13.60 1.12 -30.48
C VAL A 281 -14.74 0.54 -29.63
N GLU A 282 -15.98 0.84 -30.00
CA GLU A 282 -17.18 0.30 -29.36
C GLU A 282 -17.24 -1.24 -29.42
N MET A 283 -17.02 -1.83 -30.60
CA MET A 283 -17.03 -3.28 -30.77
C MET A 283 -15.90 -3.96 -29.99
N LYS A 284 -14.73 -3.32 -29.92
CA LYS A 284 -13.63 -3.78 -29.08
C LYS A 284 -14.05 -3.77 -27.60
N GLY A 285 -14.71 -2.70 -27.15
CA GLY A 285 -15.22 -2.56 -25.79
C GLY A 285 -16.22 -3.65 -25.43
N SER A 286 -17.25 -3.84 -26.26
CA SER A 286 -18.28 -4.87 -26.09
C SER A 286 -17.69 -6.27 -26.06
N LYS A 287 -16.77 -6.60 -26.99
CA LYS A 287 -16.08 -7.90 -27.03
C LYS A 287 -15.30 -8.17 -25.74
N THR A 288 -14.65 -7.15 -25.21
CA THR A 288 -13.86 -7.25 -23.98
C THR A 288 -14.76 -7.41 -22.75
N GLN A 289 -15.90 -6.73 -22.70
CA GLN A 289 -16.91 -6.92 -21.65
C GLN A 289 -17.48 -8.34 -21.67
N ILE A 290 -17.85 -8.86 -22.85
CA ILE A 290 -18.35 -10.23 -23.02
C ILE A 290 -17.30 -11.24 -22.54
N HIS A 291 -16.04 -11.07 -22.94
CA HIS A 291 -14.96 -11.95 -22.51
C HIS A 291 -14.75 -11.93 -20.99
N ARG A 292 -14.74 -10.74 -20.37
CA ARG A 292 -14.64 -10.62 -18.91
C ARG A 292 -15.83 -11.28 -18.20
N TYR A 293 -17.04 -11.13 -18.75
CA TYR A 293 -18.25 -11.77 -18.21
C TYR A 293 -18.11 -13.29 -18.20
N TYR A 294 -17.75 -13.90 -19.34
CA TYR A 294 -17.56 -15.35 -19.41
C TYR A 294 -16.40 -15.85 -18.53
N GLN A 295 -15.28 -15.12 -18.45
CA GLN A 295 -14.22 -15.47 -17.51
C GLN A 295 -14.68 -15.44 -16.05
N THR A 296 -15.54 -14.48 -15.70
CA THR A 296 -16.11 -14.37 -14.35
C THR A 296 -17.11 -15.50 -14.08
N GLN A 297 -17.95 -15.83 -15.05
CA GLN A 297 -18.89 -16.95 -14.95
C GLN A 297 -18.18 -18.30 -14.87
N GLU A 298 -17.21 -18.57 -15.73
CA GLU A 298 -16.40 -19.80 -15.70
C GLU A 298 -15.66 -19.96 -14.35
N ALA A 299 -15.19 -18.86 -13.76
CA ALA A 299 -14.60 -18.87 -12.43
C ALA A 299 -15.61 -19.19 -11.31
N CYS A 300 -16.88 -18.79 -11.48
CA CYS A 300 -17.97 -19.12 -10.57
C CYS A 300 -18.50 -20.55 -10.75
N GLU A 301 -18.68 -21.00 -11.99
CA GLU A 301 -19.28 -22.28 -12.37
C GLU A 301 -18.34 -23.47 -12.18
N SER A 302 -17.03 -23.27 -12.40
CA SER A 302 -16.08 -24.38 -12.35
C SER A 302 -15.90 -24.98 -10.95
N GLY A 303 -16.52 -24.45 -9.89
CA GLY A 303 -16.47 -24.99 -8.52
C GLY A 303 -15.06 -25.09 -7.94
N LYS A 304 -14.03 -24.78 -8.73
CA LYS A 304 -12.77 -24.26 -8.27
C LYS A 304 -13.21 -23.08 -7.45
N LYS A 305 -13.22 -23.25 -6.13
CA LYS A 305 -12.82 -22.16 -5.25
C LYS A 305 -11.60 -21.61 -5.96
N THR A 306 -11.78 -20.52 -6.69
CA THR A 306 -10.68 -19.61 -6.94
C THR A 306 -10.28 -19.39 -5.51
N GLU A 307 -9.25 -20.11 -5.02
CA GLU A 307 -8.65 -19.80 -3.73
C GLU A 307 -8.53 -18.30 -3.83
N GLN A 308 -9.38 -17.57 -3.11
CA GLN A 308 -9.49 -16.12 -3.24
C GLN A 308 -8.06 -15.70 -3.05
N LYS A 309 -7.36 -15.35 -4.15
CA LYS A 309 -5.91 -15.52 -4.20
C LYS A 309 -5.40 -14.70 -3.05
N LYS A 310 -5.00 -15.39 -1.97
CA LYS A 310 -4.71 -14.73 -0.69
C LYS A 310 -3.73 -13.64 -1.06
N GLN A 311 -3.96 -12.45 -0.50
CA GLN A 311 -3.13 -11.28 -0.76
C GLN A 311 -1.68 -11.74 -0.93
N LYS A 312 -1.13 -11.54 -2.14
CA LYS A 312 0.20 -12.08 -2.47
C LYS A 312 1.16 -11.47 -1.48
N LYS A 313 1.64 -12.25 -0.53
CA LYS A 313 2.69 -11.82 0.38
C LYS A 313 4.00 -11.78 -0.40
N PHE A 314 4.87 -10.85 -0.03
CA PHE A 314 6.23 -10.69 -0.55
C PHE A 314 7.02 -12.01 -0.66
N THR A 315 6.76 -12.94 0.26
CA THR A 315 7.35 -14.27 0.35
C THR A 315 6.93 -15.22 -0.78
N ASN A 316 5.65 -15.15 -1.17
CA ASN A 316 5.04 -16.05 -2.15
C ASN A 316 5.34 -15.65 -3.61
N VAL A 317 5.92 -14.46 -3.83
CA VAL A 317 6.21 -13.96 -5.18
C VAL A 317 7.37 -14.73 -5.85
N LYS A 318 8.24 -15.40 -5.08
CA LYS A 318 9.37 -16.16 -5.66
C LYS A 318 8.91 -17.19 -6.69
N ASN A 319 7.83 -17.93 -6.43
CA ASN A 319 7.39 -19.01 -7.31
C ASN A 319 6.86 -18.54 -8.67
N SER A 320 6.31 -17.33 -8.80
CA SER A 320 5.86 -16.81 -10.10
C SER A 320 7.02 -16.42 -11.01
N PHE A 321 8.12 -15.91 -10.45
CA PHE A 321 9.27 -15.49 -11.24
C PHE A 321 10.07 -16.64 -11.85
N TYR A 322 10.13 -17.81 -11.20
CA TYR A 322 10.82 -18.98 -11.75
C TYR A 322 10.00 -19.73 -12.81
N ARG A 323 8.67 -19.54 -12.86
CA ARG A 323 7.76 -20.31 -13.73
C ARG A 323 7.49 -19.72 -15.11
N MET A 324 7.98 -18.51 -15.43
CA MET A 324 7.86 -17.96 -16.78
C MET A 324 8.85 -18.65 -17.74
N SER A 325 8.35 -19.68 -18.43
CA SER A 325 9.00 -20.35 -19.54
C SER A 325 8.98 -19.48 -20.80
N LYS A 326 10.17 -19.31 -21.39
CA LYS A 326 10.63 -18.96 -22.76
C LYS A 326 9.75 -18.25 -23.81
N SER A 327 8.42 -18.21 -23.75
CA SER A 327 7.57 -17.70 -24.84
C SER A 327 7.24 -16.20 -24.78
N SER A 328 7.40 -15.54 -23.62
CA SER A 328 6.91 -14.17 -23.43
C SER A 328 8.01 -13.10 -23.43
N CYS A 329 9.29 -13.50 -23.53
CA CYS A 329 10.43 -12.59 -23.33
C CYS A 329 10.91 -11.92 -24.62
N GLU A 330 10.63 -12.49 -25.80
CA GLU A 330 11.15 -11.98 -27.08
C GLU A 330 10.34 -10.82 -27.66
N GLN A 331 9.14 -10.55 -27.14
CA GLN A 331 8.23 -9.57 -27.74
C GLN A 331 8.17 -8.24 -26.96
N VAL A 332 8.47 -8.25 -25.66
CA VAL A 332 8.44 -7.05 -24.79
C VAL A 332 9.64 -6.11 -25.07
N SER A 333 10.75 -6.64 -25.59
CA SER A 333 11.94 -5.82 -25.88
C SER A 333 11.82 -4.96 -27.14
N ARG A 334 10.77 -5.12 -27.95
CA ARG A 334 10.59 -4.38 -29.23
C ARG A 334 9.63 -3.20 -29.17
N GLU A 335 8.92 -2.99 -28.07
CA GLU A 335 7.88 -1.95 -27.95
C GLU A 335 8.25 -0.83 -26.96
N MET A 336 9.48 -0.81 -26.42
CA MET A 336 9.91 0.14 -25.39
C MET A 336 10.75 1.32 -25.91
N GLU A 337 10.74 1.58 -27.22
CA GLU A 337 11.57 2.62 -27.85
C GLU A 337 10.86 3.97 -28.13
N GLU A 338 9.59 4.16 -27.77
CA GLU A 338 8.89 5.44 -28.01
C GLU A 338 8.06 5.94 -26.82
N ALA A 339 8.69 6.07 -25.65
CA ALA A 339 8.16 6.90 -24.58
C ALA A 339 9.28 7.86 -24.14
N GLU A 340 9.18 9.13 -24.56
CA GLU A 340 9.96 10.22 -23.96
C GLU A 340 9.54 10.34 -22.48
N LEU A 341 10.30 9.68 -21.61
CA LEU A 341 10.19 9.85 -20.16
C LEU A 341 10.79 11.22 -19.82
N ASP A 342 9.99 12.04 -19.16
CA ASP A 342 10.41 13.30 -18.56
C ASP A 342 11.40 13.01 -17.42
N ASP A 343 12.69 13.01 -17.76
CA ASP A 343 13.82 12.78 -16.85
C ASP A 343 14.16 14.01 -15.97
N SER A 344 13.34 15.09 -16.01
CA SER A 344 13.55 16.31 -15.21
C SER A 344 13.54 16.08 -13.70
N TRP A 345 13.11 14.91 -13.24
CA TRP A 345 13.10 14.54 -11.83
C TRP A 345 14.47 14.10 -11.27
N LEU A 346 15.51 13.98 -12.10
CA LEU A 346 16.87 13.63 -11.66
C LEU A 346 17.72 14.84 -11.22
N ASP A 347 17.28 16.07 -11.50
CA ASP A 347 18.10 17.29 -11.35
C ASP A 347 17.74 18.17 -10.13
N GLU A 348 16.88 17.71 -9.22
CA GLU A 348 16.56 18.47 -8.01
C GLU A 348 17.57 18.23 -6.88
N ASN A 349 18.22 19.31 -6.45
CA ASN A 349 19.30 19.32 -5.46
C ASN A 349 18.90 18.61 -4.15
N ALA A 350 19.63 17.55 -3.81
CA ALA A 350 19.45 16.81 -2.56
C ALA A 350 19.86 17.67 -1.36
N GLU A 351 18.91 18.00 -0.48
CA GLU A 351 19.20 18.64 0.81
C GLU A 351 19.92 17.70 1.78
N VAL A 352 20.84 18.29 2.55
CA VAL A 352 21.66 17.61 3.56
C VAL A 352 20.82 17.33 4.82
N ILE A 353 20.68 16.07 5.17
CA ILE A 353 19.92 15.61 6.34
C ILE A 353 20.82 15.60 7.59
N PRO A 354 20.44 16.25 8.72
CA PRO A 354 21.17 16.12 9.98
C PRO A 354 20.86 14.81 10.73
N SER A 355 21.83 14.40 11.53
CA SER A 355 22.03 13.07 12.12
C SER A 355 21.13 12.68 13.31
N ASN A 356 20.89 11.36 13.39
CA ASN A 356 20.32 10.50 14.46
C ASN A 356 18.79 10.36 14.57
N PRO A 357 18.29 9.27 13.96
CA PRO A 357 17.67 8.17 14.73
C PRO A 357 18.26 6.79 14.37
N THR A 358 17.81 5.76 15.09
CA THR A 358 18.14 4.32 14.89
C THR A 358 17.89 3.81 13.45
N SER A 359 17.13 4.56 12.64
CA SER A 359 16.98 4.39 11.19
C SER A 359 17.24 5.75 10.52
N LEU A 360 17.93 5.76 9.38
CA LEU A 360 18.21 6.98 8.61
C LEU A 360 17.02 7.42 7.73
N LEU A 361 15.94 6.63 7.73
CA LEU A 361 14.73 6.90 6.97
C LEU A 361 13.74 7.76 7.76
N SER A 362 13.20 8.80 7.12
CA SER A 362 12.14 9.65 7.69
C SER A 362 10.88 8.86 8.05
N ALA A 363 10.64 7.75 7.36
CA ALA A 363 9.50 6.87 7.56
C ALA A 363 9.45 6.20 8.94
N ALA A 364 10.60 6.01 9.60
CA ALA A 364 10.66 5.43 10.94
C ALA A 364 10.02 6.32 12.03
N LYS A 365 9.66 7.57 11.68
CA LYS A 365 8.85 8.45 12.52
C LYS A 365 7.40 7.96 12.63
N PHE A 366 6.84 7.43 11.54
CA PHE A 366 5.41 7.09 11.45
C PHE A 366 5.14 5.60 11.61
N VAL A 367 6.15 4.76 11.34
CA VAL A 367 5.99 3.31 11.29
C VAL A 367 7.13 2.63 12.03
N ASP A 368 6.82 1.60 12.81
CA ASP A 368 7.83 0.80 13.47
C ASP A 368 8.50 -0.18 12.49
N PRO A 369 9.81 -0.06 12.20
CA PRO A 369 10.51 -0.96 11.27
C PRO A 369 10.56 -2.42 11.74
N GLU A 370 10.39 -2.65 13.05
CA GLU A 370 10.34 -3.99 13.64
C GLU A 370 8.90 -4.51 13.82
N ALA A 371 7.90 -3.75 13.37
CA ALA A 371 6.51 -4.18 13.43
C ALA A 371 6.37 -5.58 12.83
N TYR A 372 5.76 -6.50 13.59
CA TYR A 372 5.62 -7.90 13.16
C TYR A 372 5.04 -8.01 11.76
N LYS A 373 4.10 -7.11 11.41
CA LYS A 373 3.48 -7.11 10.09
C LYS A 373 4.49 -6.86 8.97
N LEU A 374 5.37 -5.89 9.11
CA LEU A 374 6.41 -5.60 8.12
C LEU A 374 7.41 -6.75 8.09
N VAL A 375 7.91 -7.18 9.24
CA VAL A 375 8.85 -8.31 9.32
C VAL A 375 8.28 -9.57 8.70
N SER A 376 6.99 -9.88 8.93
CA SER A 376 6.32 -11.05 8.34
C SER A 376 6.09 -10.94 6.83
N LEU A 377 5.95 -9.73 6.29
CA LEU A 377 5.93 -9.53 4.84
C LEU A 377 7.32 -9.79 4.27
N LEU A 378 8.36 -9.38 4.96
CA LEU A 378 9.74 -9.45 4.48
C LEU A 378 10.41 -10.81 4.68
N SER A 379 10.03 -11.54 5.73
CA SER A 379 10.62 -12.81 6.12
C SER A 379 10.26 -13.91 5.15
N GLU A 380 11.24 -14.56 4.53
CA GLU A 380 11.01 -15.64 3.54
C GLU A 380 10.49 -16.96 4.16
N THR A 381 10.27 -17.01 5.47
CA THR A 381 9.80 -18.19 6.20
C THR A 381 8.30 -18.09 6.48
N ASP A 382 7.53 -19.11 6.09
CA ASP A 382 6.07 -19.15 6.21
C ASP A 382 5.65 -19.43 7.67
N PRO A 383 4.95 -18.51 8.38
CA PRO A 383 4.72 -18.61 9.82
C PRO A 383 3.57 -19.55 10.22
N SER A 384 3.18 -20.51 9.38
CA SER A 384 1.96 -21.33 9.57
C SER A 384 2.06 -22.44 10.64
N HIS A 385 3.12 -22.47 11.45
CA HIS A 385 3.26 -23.40 12.57
C HIS A 385 3.42 -22.66 13.90
N THR A 386 2.32 -22.42 14.62
CA THR A 386 2.28 -22.33 16.10
C THR A 386 0.83 -22.48 16.63
N PRO A 387 0.61 -23.09 17.81
CA PRO A 387 -0.72 -23.55 18.27
C PRO A 387 -1.47 -22.49 19.09
N LYS A 388 -2.81 -22.46 18.92
CA LYS A 388 -3.77 -21.59 19.61
C LYS A 388 -3.93 -21.99 21.09
N LEU A 389 -3.95 -20.99 21.98
CA LEU A 389 -4.42 -21.10 23.37
C LEU A 389 -5.72 -20.29 23.53
N THR A 390 -6.70 -20.93 24.17
CA THR A 390 -8.11 -20.54 24.34
C THR A 390 -8.38 -19.95 25.73
N GLY A 391 -9.28 -18.97 25.82
CA GLY A 391 -9.94 -18.52 27.07
C GLY A 391 -10.54 -17.12 26.90
N ALA A 392 -11.84 -16.98 26.61
CA ALA A 392 -13.00 -16.94 27.52
C ALA A 392 -13.24 -15.55 28.13
N ALA A 393 -14.32 -14.90 27.66
CA ALA A 393 -14.77 -13.56 28.02
C ALA A 393 -15.83 -13.60 29.15
N SER A 394 -15.98 -12.49 29.89
CA SER A 394 -17.14 -12.21 30.74
C SER A 394 -17.57 -10.76 30.57
N ALA A 395 -18.87 -10.56 30.33
CA ALA A 395 -19.52 -9.29 30.04
C ALA A 395 -20.27 -8.76 31.28
N ALA A 396 -20.40 -7.43 31.40
CA ALA A 396 -21.45 -6.82 32.22
C ALA A 396 -21.87 -5.42 31.70
N SER A 397 -23.19 -5.29 31.65
CA SER A 397 -24.17 -4.24 31.30
C SER A 397 -23.95 -2.75 31.63
N ILE A 398 -24.64 -1.93 30.81
CA ILE A 398 -24.82 -0.46 30.75
C ILE A 398 -26.07 0.00 31.55
N PRO A 399 -26.17 1.29 31.92
CA PRO A 399 -27.43 2.02 31.72
C PRO A 399 -27.30 3.41 31.06
N THR A 400 -28.39 3.78 30.40
CA THR A 400 -28.66 4.88 29.44
C THR A 400 -29.24 6.14 30.10
N THR A 401 -28.96 7.34 29.55
CA THR A 401 -29.87 8.53 29.34
C THR A 401 -29.01 9.69 28.79
N ALA A 402 -29.19 10.26 27.58
CA ALA A 402 -30.28 11.02 26.93
C ALA A 402 -30.08 12.56 26.97
N SER A 403 -29.88 13.12 25.76
CA SER A 403 -30.26 14.44 25.19
C SER A 403 -29.81 15.76 25.85
N ALA A 404 -29.65 16.91 25.17
CA ALA A 404 -29.41 17.35 23.79
C ALA A 404 -29.45 18.90 23.84
N GLU A 405 -28.56 19.63 23.16
CA GLU A 405 -28.84 21.00 22.66
C GLU A 405 -27.77 21.44 21.66
N ALA A 406 -28.20 22.16 20.62
CA ALA A 406 -27.41 22.50 19.42
C ALA A 406 -27.06 23.99 19.39
N VAL A 407 -25.94 24.33 18.73
CA VAL A 407 -25.76 25.36 17.67
C VAL A 407 -24.26 25.53 17.40
N ASP A 408 -23.82 25.38 16.15
CA ASP A 408 -23.11 26.38 15.33
C ASP A 408 -22.44 25.70 14.10
N THR A 409 -22.57 26.32 12.93
CA THR A 409 -22.18 25.75 11.62
C THR A 409 -20.87 26.33 11.13
N ASN A 410 -19.78 26.08 11.87
CA ASN A 410 -18.43 26.34 11.39
C ASN A 410 -17.68 25.03 11.19
N TYR A 411 -17.16 24.82 9.98
CA TYR A 411 -16.38 23.62 9.65
C TYR A 411 -14.90 23.74 10.04
N SER A 412 -14.49 24.79 10.78
CA SER A 412 -13.13 24.90 11.33
C SER A 412 -12.81 23.75 12.31
N ILE A 413 -11.57 23.25 12.25
CA ILE A 413 -11.06 22.20 13.13
C ILE A 413 -10.74 22.76 14.53
N ASP A 414 -10.54 24.08 14.63
CA ASP A 414 -10.07 24.78 15.83
C ASP A 414 -11.12 24.87 16.96
N ASP A 415 -12.39 24.64 16.65
CA ASP A 415 -13.51 24.69 17.62
C ASP A 415 -13.81 23.32 18.28
N MET A 416 -12.97 22.29 18.06
CA MET A 416 -13.16 21.00 18.72
C MET A 416 -12.80 21.08 20.21
N THR A 417 -13.79 21.37 21.05
CA THR A 417 -13.71 21.10 22.49
C THR A 417 -13.58 19.58 22.71
N PHE A 418 -12.47 19.18 23.33
CA PHE A 418 -12.24 17.81 23.81
C PHE A 418 -12.57 17.70 25.28
#